data_AF-A0A7J9AAN5-F1
#
_entry.id   AF-A0A7J9AAN5-F1
#
_cell.length_a   1.000
_cell.length_b   1.000
_cell.length_c   1.000
_cell.angle_alpha   90.00
_cell.angle_beta   90.00
_cell.angle_gamma   90.00
#
_symmetry.space_group_name_H-M   'P 1'
#
loop_
_entity.id
_entity.type
_entity.pdbx_description
1 polymer ?
#
loop_
_entity_poly.entity_id
_entity_poly.type
_entity_poly.pdbx_seq_one_letter_code
_entity_poly.pdbx_strand_id
1 'polypeptide(L)'
;MFEGFKNLKSLDLQHITITQDVFEKLISSCPSLERLTLMNFTGVTHLIIDAPNLQFFDIGGIFEDVSFLNTVHLSLVSIGLYVKIDNEENGAQDNSSKLLRFFVNLPHIRRLEIQSYFLKVMA
;
A
#
# COMPACT_ATOMS: atom_id res chain seq x y z
N MET A 1 -15.55 -11.89 -18.75
CA MET A 1 -14.48 -12.09 -17.75
C MET A 1 -13.56 -10.89 -17.85
N PHE A 2 -13.18 -10.25 -16.74
CA PHE A 2 -12.23 -9.13 -16.79
C PHE A 2 -10.83 -9.68 -17.07
N GLU A 3 -10.23 -9.30 -18.20
CA GLU A 3 -8.92 -9.79 -18.64
C GLU A 3 -7.76 -8.88 -18.20
N GLY A 4 -8.07 -7.77 -17.53
CA GLY A 4 -7.07 -6.84 -17.03
C GLY A 4 -6.65 -5.76 -18.00
N PHE A 5 -5.66 -4.98 -17.56
CA PHE A 5 -5.08 -3.89 -18.34
C PHE A 5 -3.61 -4.20 -18.63
N LYS A 6 -3.35 -4.97 -19.69
CA LYS A 6 -2.02 -5.52 -19.99
C LYS A 6 -0.92 -4.47 -20.22
N ASN A 7 -1.31 -3.29 -20.70
CA ASN A 7 -0.40 -2.19 -21.00
C ASN A 7 -0.48 -1.04 -19.97
N LEU A 8 -1.27 -1.18 -18.91
CA LEU A 8 -1.40 -0.12 -17.91
C LEU A 8 -0.10 -0.01 -17.11
N LYS A 9 0.51 1.17 -17.18
CA LYS A 9 1.75 1.49 -16.44
C LYS A 9 1.49 2.24 -15.14
N SER A 10 0.39 2.97 -15.05
CA SER A 10 0.04 3.77 -13.88
C SER A 10 -1.40 3.53 -13.51
N LEU A 11 -1.62 3.11 -12.26
CA LEU A 11 -2.93 2.93 -11.66
C LEU A 11 -3.05 3.90 -10.49
N ASP A 12 -4.08 4.73 -10.53
CA ASP A 12 -4.38 5.71 -9.49
C ASP A 12 -5.82 5.49 -9.03
N LEU A 13 -5.96 5.11 -7.75
CA LEU A 13 -7.23 4.78 -7.12
C LEU A 13 -7.42 5.70 -5.91
N GLN A 14 -8.42 6.58 -5.99
CA GLN A 14 -8.70 7.55 -4.94
C GLN A 14 -10.17 7.51 -4.56
N HIS A 15 -10.46 7.60 -3.25
CA HIS A 15 -11.83 7.69 -2.73
C HIS A 15 -12.73 6.50 -3.14
N ILE A 16 -12.18 5.29 -3.08
CA ILE A 16 -12.88 4.07 -3.49
C ILE A 16 -13.18 3.12 -2.31
N THR A 17 -14.22 2.31 -2.46
CA THR A 17 -14.41 1.09 -1.66
C THR A 17 -14.10 -0.12 -2.53
N ILE A 18 -13.18 -0.96 -2.08
CA ILE A 18 -12.76 -2.16 -2.80
C ILE A 18 -12.59 -3.31 -1.80
N THR A 19 -12.94 -4.52 -2.21
CA THR A 19 -12.71 -5.72 -1.40
C THR A 19 -11.34 -6.31 -1.71
N GLN A 20 -10.81 -7.12 -0.79
CA GLN A 20 -9.49 -7.75 -0.92
C GLN A 20 -9.33 -8.53 -2.23
N ASP A 21 -10.31 -9.37 -2.56
CA ASP A 21 -10.31 -10.22 -3.75
C ASP A 21 -10.29 -9.40 -5.05
N VAL A 22 -11.05 -8.29 -5.08
CA VAL A 22 -11.09 -7.40 -6.24
C VAL A 22 -9.79 -6.63 -6.38
N PHE A 23 -9.20 -6.18 -5.27
CA PHE A 23 -7.92 -5.49 -5.26
C PHE A 23 -6.78 -6.40 -5.78
N GLU A 24 -6.62 -7.60 -5.21
CA GLU A 24 -5.59 -8.55 -5.63
C GLU A 24 -5.75 -8.96 -7.09
N LYS A 25 -7.01 -9.18 -7.53
CA LYS A 25 -7.31 -9.48 -8.92
C LYS A 25 -6.97 -8.29 -9.84
N LEU A 26 -7.24 -7.06 -9.43
CA LEU A 26 -6.91 -5.87 -10.21
C LEU A 26 -5.39 -5.73 -10.40
N ILE A 27 -4.61 -5.87 -9.33
CA ILE A 27 -3.15 -5.77 -9.38
C ILE A 27 -2.55 -6.88 -10.24
N SER A 28 -2.91 -8.15 -10.00
CA SER A 28 -2.42 -9.29 -10.79
C SER A 28 -2.82 -9.23 -12.27
N SER A 29 -3.88 -8.48 -12.58
CA SER A 29 -4.36 -8.25 -13.95
C SER A 29 -3.62 -7.13 -14.70
N CYS A 30 -2.67 -6.45 -14.06
CA CYS A 30 -1.88 -5.34 -14.62
C CYS A 30 -0.37 -5.66 -14.62
N PRO A 31 0.12 -6.57 -15.48
CA PRO A 31 1.50 -7.04 -15.45
C PRO A 31 2.56 -5.97 -15.77
N SER A 32 2.19 -4.90 -16.47
CA SER A 32 3.09 -3.80 -16.87
C SER A 32 3.06 -2.62 -15.88
N LEU A 33 2.47 -2.80 -14.69
CA LEU A 33 2.27 -1.71 -13.74
C LEU A 33 3.61 -1.24 -13.16
N GLU A 34 3.92 0.04 -13.37
CA GLU A 34 5.13 0.71 -12.91
C GLU A 34 4.84 1.65 -11.72
N ARG A 35 3.62 2.20 -11.64
CA ARG A 35 3.16 3.10 -10.58
C ARG A 35 1.81 2.68 -10.03
N LEU A 36 1.71 2.60 -8.71
CA LEU A 36 0.46 2.39 -7.99
C LEU A 36 0.28 3.50 -6.95
N THR A 37 -0.82 4.24 -7.07
CA THR A 37 -1.27 5.22 -6.10
C THR A 37 -2.60 4.77 -5.51
N LEU A 38 -2.69 4.71 -4.18
CA LEU A 38 -3.89 4.31 -3.46
C LEU A 38 -4.18 5.28 -2.31
N MET A 39 -5.22 6.10 -2.47
CA MET A 39 -5.55 7.18 -1.54
C MET A 39 -6.99 7.09 -1.05
N ASN A 40 -7.21 7.34 0.25
CA ASN A 40 -8.56 7.46 0.84
C ASN A 40 -9.48 6.28 0.50
N PHE A 41 -8.99 5.06 0.59
CA PHE A 41 -9.70 3.84 0.24
C PHE A 41 -10.31 3.14 1.48
N THR A 42 -11.31 2.28 1.26
CA THR A 42 -11.94 1.46 2.30
C THR A 42 -12.21 0.03 1.79
N GLY A 43 -12.43 -0.91 2.70
CA GLY A 43 -12.77 -2.32 2.38
C GLY A 43 -11.58 -3.28 2.27
N VAL A 44 -10.35 -2.76 2.34
CA VAL A 44 -9.08 -3.51 2.42
C VAL A 44 -8.23 -2.95 3.56
N THR A 45 -7.68 -3.83 4.40
CA THR A 45 -6.75 -3.45 5.48
C THR A 45 -5.36 -4.07 5.34
N HIS A 46 -5.23 -5.17 4.61
CA HIS A 46 -3.95 -5.85 4.36
C HIS A 46 -3.68 -5.86 2.86
N LEU A 47 -2.69 -5.10 2.41
CA LEU A 47 -2.42 -4.93 0.99
C LEU A 47 -1.34 -5.90 0.54
N ILE A 48 -1.68 -6.81 -0.37
CA ILE A 48 -0.71 -7.71 -1.01
C ILE A 48 -0.42 -7.16 -2.40
N ILE A 49 0.82 -6.71 -2.60
CA ILE A 49 1.27 -6.08 -3.84
C ILE A 49 2.21 -7.05 -4.57
N ASP A 50 1.65 -7.86 -5.47
CA ASP A 50 2.43 -8.72 -6.38
C ASP A 50 2.55 -8.04 -7.75
N ALA A 51 3.61 -7.26 -7.94
CA ALA A 51 3.78 -6.42 -9.12
C ALA A 51 5.27 -6.29 -9.52
N PRO A 52 5.76 -7.12 -10.45
CA PRO A 52 7.20 -7.22 -10.71
C PRO A 52 7.83 -5.99 -11.35
N ASN A 53 7.04 -5.18 -12.06
CA ASN A 53 7.52 -3.96 -12.71
C ASN A 53 7.29 -2.70 -11.86
N LEU A 54 6.74 -2.85 -10.65
CA LEU A 54 6.39 -1.71 -9.80
C LEU A 54 7.65 -0.99 -9.34
N GLN A 55 7.71 0.31 -9.63
CA GLN A 55 8.82 1.19 -9.29
C GLN A 55 8.42 2.23 -8.24
N PHE A 56 7.16 2.68 -8.31
CA PHE A 56 6.62 3.73 -7.46
C PHE A 56 5.35 3.25 -6.77
N PHE A 57 5.36 3.32 -5.44
CA PHE A 57 4.20 3.01 -4.62
C PHE A 57 3.89 4.21 -3.73
N ASP A 58 2.66 4.71 -3.81
CA ASP A 58 2.17 5.80 -2.98
C ASP A 58 0.87 5.40 -2.32
N ILE A 59 0.84 5.42 -1.00
CA ILE A 59 -0.33 5.02 -0.23
C ILE A 59 -0.63 6.00 0.89
N GLY A 60 -1.90 6.40 0.96
CA GLY A 60 -2.43 7.27 2.00
C GLY A 60 -3.81 6.82 2.45
N GLY A 61 -3.93 6.30 3.67
CA GLY A 61 -5.21 5.76 4.12
C GLY A 61 -5.19 5.15 5.51
N ILE A 62 -6.24 4.39 5.80
CA ILE A 62 -6.38 3.60 7.01
C ILE A 62 -6.17 2.13 6.60
N PHE A 63 -5.05 1.54 7.02
CA PHE A 63 -4.69 0.15 6.73
C PHE A 63 -3.81 -0.39 7.87
N GLU A 64 -3.69 -1.72 7.94
CA GLU A 64 -2.95 -2.42 8.99
C GLU A 64 -1.57 -2.89 8.50
N ASP A 65 -1.47 -3.36 7.26
CA ASP A 65 -0.23 -3.91 6.72
C ASP A 65 -0.15 -3.79 5.19
N VAL A 66 1.09 -3.79 4.68
CA VAL A 66 1.39 -3.90 3.25
C VAL A 66 2.53 -4.91 3.05
N SER A 67 2.23 -5.96 2.29
CA SER A 67 3.17 -6.99 1.88
C SER A 67 3.53 -6.83 0.42
N PHE A 68 4.83 -6.70 0.15
CA PHE A 68 5.35 -6.62 -1.20
C PHE A 68 5.84 -7.99 -1.67
N LEU A 69 5.28 -8.49 -2.76
CA LEU A 69 5.65 -9.75 -3.41
C LEU A 69 6.21 -9.45 -4.80
N ASN A 70 7.34 -10.07 -5.14
CA ASN A 70 8.01 -9.92 -6.43
C ASN A 70 8.34 -8.48 -6.88
N THR A 71 8.31 -7.48 -6.00
CA THR A 71 8.50 -6.06 -6.35
C THR A 71 9.98 -5.64 -6.46
N VAL A 72 10.77 -6.39 -7.22
CA VAL A 72 12.24 -6.24 -7.29
C VAL A 72 12.72 -4.86 -7.79
N HIS A 73 11.85 -4.11 -8.48
CA HIS A 73 12.14 -2.78 -9.01
C HIS A 73 11.63 -1.63 -8.13
N LEU A 74 10.99 -1.93 -7.00
CA LEU A 74 10.40 -0.93 -6.12
C LEU A 74 11.51 -0.08 -5.50
N SER A 75 11.51 1.20 -5.83
CA SER A 75 12.59 2.13 -5.48
C SER A 75 12.10 3.42 -4.85
N LEU A 76 10.84 3.79 -5.08
CA LEU A 76 10.22 4.96 -4.46
C LEU A 76 8.94 4.53 -3.73
N VAL A 77 8.92 4.80 -2.43
CA VAL A 77 7.76 4.55 -1.58
C VAL A 77 7.38 5.83 -0.87
N SER A 78 6.10 6.18 -0.95
CA SER A 78 5.45 7.21 -0.15
C SER A 78 4.36 6.54 0.68
N ILE A 79 4.35 6.78 1.99
CA ILE A 79 3.42 6.16 2.92
C ILE A 79 2.87 7.15 3.94
N GLY A 80 1.55 7.22 4.03
CA GLY A 80 0.82 8.01 5.00
C GLY A 80 -0.26 7.18 5.70
N LEU A 81 -0.16 7.06 7.02
CA LEU A 81 -1.23 6.46 7.83
C LEU A 81 -2.14 7.56 8.38
N TYR A 82 -3.44 7.41 8.15
CA TYR A 82 -4.45 8.29 8.71
C TYR A 82 -5.00 7.71 10.01
N VAL A 83 -5.20 8.58 11.00
CA VAL A 83 -5.80 8.19 12.26
C VAL A 83 -7.30 8.10 12.07
N LYS A 84 -7.87 6.97 12.50
CA LYS A 84 -9.32 6.86 12.67
C LYS A 84 -9.68 7.76 13.85
N ILE A 85 -10.45 8.83 13.62
CA ILE A 85 -10.92 9.71 14.70
C ILE A 85 -12.06 8.99 15.43
N ASP A 86 -11.72 7.92 16.14
CA ASP A 86 -12.60 7.26 17.10
C ASP A 86 -11.93 7.47 18.48
N ASN A 87 -12.69 8.01 19.45
CA ASN A 87 -12.22 8.52 20.74
C ASN A 87 -11.69 7.45 21.73
N GLU A 88 -10.93 6.45 21.30
CA GLU A 88 -10.40 5.42 22.21
C GLU A 88 -8.92 5.11 21.95
N GLU A 89 -8.08 5.52 22.90
CA GLU A 89 -6.62 5.38 22.94
C GLU A 89 -6.09 3.94 23.14
N ASN A 90 -6.89 2.90 22.90
CA ASN A 90 -6.57 1.57 23.45
C ASN A 90 -6.09 0.49 22.45
N GLY A 91 -5.74 0.84 21.21
CA GLY A 91 -5.36 -0.16 20.18
C GLY A 91 -3.96 -0.04 19.55
N ALA A 92 -3.19 1.01 19.87
CA ALA A 92 -2.03 1.40 19.06
C ALA A 92 -0.80 0.46 19.13
N GLN A 93 -0.72 -0.43 20.13
CA GLN A 93 0.47 -1.26 20.38
C GLN A 93 0.63 -2.44 19.41
N ASP A 94 -0.46 -3.08 18.93
CA ASP A 94 -0.34 -4.26 18.04
C ASP A 94 -0.03 -3.86 16.57
N ASN A 95 -0.55 -2.73 16.12
CA ASN A 95 -0.38 -2.29 14.72
C ASN A 95 1.01 -1.72 14.41
N SER A 96 1.77 -1.23 15.40
CA SER A 96 3.12 -0.72 15.12
C SER A 96 4.06 -1.83 14.63
N SER A 97 3.98 -3.01 15.26
CA SER A 97 4.85 -4.14 14.92
C SER A 97 4.64 -4.66 13.50
N LYS A 98 3.39 -4.63 13.00
CA LYS A 98 3.03 -5.03 11.63
C LYS A 98 3.49 -3.98 10.62
N LEU A 99 3.24 -2.71 10.88
CA LEU A 99 3.71 -1.61 10.02
C LEU A 99 5.24 -1.48 9.99
N LEU A 100 5.96 -1.88 11.02
CA LEU A 100 7.43 -1.93 10.97
C LEU A 100 7.95 -3.02 10.01
N ARG A 101 7.19 -4.11 9.79
CA ARG A 101 7.55 -5.14 8.79
C ARG A 101 7.53 -4.60 7.36
N PHE A 102 6.76 -3.54 7.11
CA PHE A 102 6.79 -2.80 5.87
C PHE A 102 8.22 -2.42 5.45
N PHE A 103 9.01 -1.87 6.39
CA PHE A 103 10.37 -1.40 6.10
C PHE A 103 11.39 -2.52 5.99
N VAL A 104 11.17 -3.64 6.69
CA VAL A 104 12.08 -4.81 6.63
C VAL A 104 12.12 -5.40 5.21
N ASN A 105 11.04 -5.26 4.45
CA ASN A 105 10.90 -5.83 3.11
C ASN A 105 11.28 -4.86 1.97
N LEU A 106 12.01 -3.77 2.26
CA LEU A 106 12.38 -2.74 1.27
C LEU A 106 13.90 -2.57 1.04
N PRO A 107 14.66 -3.64 0.73
CA PRO A 107 16.13 -3.57 0.68
C PRO A 107 16.69 -2.69 -0.45
N HIS A 108 15.90 -2.36 -1.47
CA HIS A 108 16.35 -1.59 -2.65
C HIS A 108 15.77 -0.19 -2.75
N ILE A 109 15.09 0.29 -1.71
CA ILE A 109 14.47 1.60 -1.71
C ILE A 109 15.52 2.72 -1.84
N ARG A 110 15.28 3.66 -2.75
CA ARG A 110 16.14 4.83 -2.99
C ARG A 110 15.57 6.09 -2.37
N ARG A 111 14.23 6.20 -2.33
CA ARG A 111 13.53 7.29 -1.68
C ARG A 111 12.35 6.73 -0.89
N LEU A 112 12.33 7.10 0.38
CA LEU A 112 11.23 6.85 1.29
C LEU A 112 10.67 8.19 1.74
N GLU A 113 9.37 8.37 1.56
CA GLU A 113 8.62 9.50 2.07
C GLU A 113 7.60 9.00 3.09
N ILE A 114 7.62 9.56 4.29
CA ILE A 114 6.72 9.20 5.38
C ILE A 114 5.91 10.45 5.71
N GLN A 115 4.59 10.31 5.67
CA GLN A 115 3.65 11.41 5.86
C GLN A 115 2.70 11.15 7.04
N SER A 116 2.03 12.21 7.48
CA SER A 116 0.93 12.15 8.46
C SER A 116 1.34 11.51 9.80
N TYR A 117 0.46 10.69 10.39
CA TYR A 117 0.63 10.13 11.73
C TYR A 117 1.51 8.90 11.76
N PHE A 118 2.10 8.51 10.64
CA PHE A 118 2.88 7.29 10.52
C PHE A 118 4.07 7.27 11.50
N LEU A 119 4.74 8.42 11.69
CA LEU A 119 5.86 8.52 12.64
C LEU A 119 5.44 8.31 14.10
N LYS A 120 4.19 8.64 14.48
CA LYS A 120 3.70 8.37 15.84
C LYS A 120 3.60 6.88 16.13
N VAL A 121 3.41 6.07 15.09
CA VAL A 121 3.33 4.61 15.20
C VAL A 121 4.72 3.97 15.27
N MET A 122 5.79 4.68 14.86
CA MET A 122 7.17 4.18 14.93
C MET A 122 7.92 4.54 16.22
N ALA A 123 7.34 5.37 17.10
CA ALA A 123 7.95 5.80 18.37
C ALA A 123 7.58 4.84 19.51
#